data_AF-A0A3A8KGZ5-F1
#
_entry.id   AF-A0A3A8KGZ5-F1
#
_cell.length_a   1.000
_cell.length_b   1.000
_cell.length_c   1.000
_cell.angle_alpha   90.00
_cell.angle_beta   90.00
_cell.angle_gamma   90.00
#
_symmetry.space_group_name_H-M   'P 1'
#
loop_
_entity.id
_entity.type
_entity.pdbx_description
1 polymer ?
#
loop_
_entity_poly.entity_id
_entity_poly.type
_entity_poly.pdbx_seq_one_letter_code
_entity_poly.pdbx_strand_id
1 'polypeptide(L)'
;MHGMGAHDGHHAEPKPAPDPLLDSRDEMVHDMSTGMWADDNAGGFAWGKLVKLTGPPFWSAMFSRFKTKLQAGEGYRMASPDLKGGPGFLKRVWSTPLGRYVTEQVELAPRQGDFDNIHMAPPMRAPPSIRYLYPQKELRLDEIVMAPFCIHDCLHLHWRWLPTGENETWMWGWDETGPYAVAGVPHIPVNQHLRVEMESTHAFVYSVHADTAMPAGQWQYVLHEGLAYGLNANPQWLARLMQTGTALLERWPPAAALSWAMFYWALRYRDDSGKAAELLLEDCAPGP
;
A
#
# COMPACT_ATOMS: atom_id res chain seq x y z
N MET A 1 47.57 5.75 -27.74
CA MET A 1 47.90 4.37 -27.30
C MET A 1 46.60 3.61 -27.12
N HIS A 2 46.23 2.78 -28.10
CA HIS A 2 45.07 1.90 -28.02
C HIS A 2 45.52 0.54 -27.50
N GLY A 3 45.06 0.17 -26.30
CA GLY A 3 45.18 -1.18 -25.78
C GLY A 3 43.98 -2.01 -26.24
N MET A 4 44.21 -2.95 -27.15
CA MET A 4 43.25 -4.01 -27.47
C MET A 4 43.30 -5.04 -26.34
N GLY A 5 42.31 -5.00 -25.44
CA GLY A 5 42.07 -6.07 -24.48
C GLY A 5 41.36 -7.22 -25.17
N ALA A 6 41.97 -8.40 -25.15
CA ALA A 6 41.32 -9.65 -25.58
C ALA A 6 40.13 -9.93 -24.63
N HIS A 7 38.92 -9.95 -25.19
CA HIS A 7 37.74 -10.44 -24.49
C HIS A 7 37.67 -11.95 -24.66
N ASP A 8 38.09 -12.68 -23.63
CA ASP A 8 37.81 -14.11 -23.51
C ASP A 8 36.31 -14.30 -23.33
N GLY A 9 35.64 -14.59 -24.44
CA GLY A 9 34.23 -14.96 -24.48
C GLY A 9 34.04 -16.33 -23.83
N HIS A 10 33.89 -16.34 -22.51
CA HIS A 10 33.26 -17.47 -21.84
C HIS A 10 31.81 -17.57 -22.31
N HIS A 11 31.56 -18.45 -23.28
CA HIS A 11 30.21 -18.90 -23.59
C HIS A 11 29.64 -19.52 -22.32
N ALA A 12 28.77 -18.78 -21.64
CA ALA A 12 28.02 -19.31 -20.52
C ALA A 12 27.24 -20.52 -21.02
N GLU A 13 27.57 -21.70 -20.51
CA GLU A 13 26.73 -22.87 -20.72
C GLU A 13 25.30 -22.51 -20.32
N PRO A 14 24.28 -22.89 -21.11
CA PRO A 14 22.90 -22.64 -20.76
C PRO A 14 22.64 -23.31 -19.40
N LYS A 15 22.40 -22.48 -18.37
CA LYS A 15 21.98 -22.99 -17.08
C LYS A 15 20.76 -23.88 -17.32
N PRO A 16 20.73 -25.13 -16.80
CA PRO A 16 19.53 -25.95 -16.88
C PRO A 16 18.37 -25.13 -16.34
N ALA A 17 17.24 -25.16 -17.07
CA ALA A 17 16.05 -24.44 -16.66
C ALA A 17 15.73 -24.85 -15.21
N PRO A 18 15.54 -23.88 -14.29
CA PRO A 18 15.23 -24.21 -12.91
C PRO A 18 13.98 -25.08 -12.89
N ASP A 19 14.02 -26.18 -12.14
CA ASP A 19 12.84 -27.00 -11.92
C ASP A 19 11.78 -26.11 -11.25
N PRO A 20 10.65 -25.83 -11.92
CA PRO A 20 9.63 -24.93 -11.40
C PRO A 20 9.01 -25.46 -10.10
N LEU A 21 9.16 -26.76 -9.78
CA LEU A 21 8.73 -27.33 -8.50
C LEU A 21 9.75 -27.08 -7.38
N LEU A 22 11.00 -26.76 -7.71
CA LEU A 22 12.05 -26.42 -6.75
C LEU A 22 12.30 -24.91 -6.64
N ASP A 23 11.88 -24.12 -7.62
CA ASP A 23 11.94 -22.66 -7.52
C ASP A 23 10.79 -22.12 -6.67
N SER A 24 11.13 -21.71 -5.46
CA SER A 24 10.23 -21.19 -4.44
C SER A 24 10.38 -19.68 -4.22
N ARG A 25 11.13 -18.99 -5.09
CA ARG A 25 11.37 -17.56 -4.93
C ARG A 25 10.22 -16.74 -5.51
N ASP A 26 9.95 -15.62 -4.87
CA ASP A 26 9.09 -14.59 -5.44
C ASP A 26 9.77 -13.95 -6.64
N GLU A 27 8.97 -13.59 -7.66
CA GLU A 27 9.42 -12.78 -8.78
C GLU A 27 8.80 -11.38 -8.67
N MET A 28 9.59 -10.33 -8.91
CA MET A 28 9.07 -8.99 -9.12
C MET A 28 8.81 -8.79 -10.61
N VAL A 29 7.68 -8.18 -10.96
CA VAL A 29 7.45 -7.67 -12.32
C VAL A 29 8.34 -6.46 -12.53
N HIS A 30 8.89 -6.28 -13.73
CA HIS A 30 9.82 -5.17 -14.00
C HIS A 30 9.16 -3.79 -13.97
N ASP A 31 7.86 -3.72 -14.22
CA ASP A 31 7.12 -2.46 -14.28
C ASP A 31 6.68 -2.02 -12.88
N MET A 32 6.98 -0.77 -12.53
CA MET A 32 6.46 -0.14 -11.31
C MET A 32 4.97 0.14 -11.45
N SER A 33 4.22 -0.07 -10.37
CA SER A 33 2.79 0.21 -10.28
C SER A 33 2.50 1.12 -9.10
N THR A 34 1.68 2.14 -9.33
CA THR A 34 1.24 3.08 -8.31
C THR A 34 -0.11 2.65 -7.74
N GLY A 35 -0.23 2.73 -6.42
CA GLY A 35 -1.51 2.76 -5.73
C GLY A 35 -1.63 3.96 -4.79
N MET A 36 -2.85 4.19 -4.33
CA MET A 36 -3.17 5.19 -3.30
C MET A 36 -4.12 4.57 -2.28
N TRP A 37 -3.97 4.91 -1.01
CA TRP A 37 -4.78 4.39 0.09
C TRP A 37 -5.31 5.52 0.96
N ALA A 38 -6.56 5.38 1.41
CA ALA A 38 -7.15 6.18 2.45
C ALA A 38 -7.26 5.34 3.71
N ASP A 39 -6.79 5.88 4.83
CA ASP A 39 -6.90 5.27 6.14
C ASP A 39 -8.37 5.23 6.58
N ASP A 40 -8.70 4.35 7.52
CA ASP A 40 -10.08 4.17 7.97
C ASP A 40 -10.53 5.11 9.09
N ASN A 41 -9.65 6.01 9.53
CA ASN A 41 -9.87 7.00 10.58
C ASN A 41 -10.24 6.40 11.95
N ALA A 42 -10.27 5.07 12.08
CA ALA A 42 -10.50 4.41 13.34
C ALA A 42 -9.23 4.54 14.17
N GLY A 43 -9.18 5.54 15.05
CA GLY A 43 -8.08 5.73 15.99
C GLY A 43 -7.80 4.43 16.74
N GLY A 44 -6.54 4.02 16.76
CA GLY A 44 -6.12 2.80 17.45
C GLY A 44 -5.32 1.80 16.64
N PHE A 45 -4.77 2.18 15.48
CA PHE A 45 -3.62 1.47 14.93
C PHE A 45 -2.45 1.69 15.87
N ALA A 46 -2.22 0.73 16.77
CA ALA A 46 -0.91 0.54 17.35
C ALA A 46 -0.28 -0.59 16.56
N TRP A 47 0.97 -0.44 16.11
CA TRP A 47 1.75 -1.55 15.53
C TRP A 47 1.72 -2.82 16.41
N GLY A 48 1.52 -2.66 17.72
CA GLY A 48 1.29 -3.78 18.66
C GLY A 48 -0.04 -4.54 18.48
N LYS A 49 -1.05 -3.98 17.81
CA LYS A 49 -2.31 -4.68 17.47
C LYS A 49 -2.19 -5.52 16.21
N LEU A 50 -1.30 -5.18 15.27
CA LEU A 50 -0.93 -6.01 14.12
C LEU A 50 -0.46 -7.41 14.56
N VAL A 51 0.25 -7.48 15.69
CA VAL A 51 0.72 -8.75 16.29
C VAL A 51 -0.39 -9.49 17.05
N LYS A 52 -1.44 -8.80 17.50
CA LYS A 52 -2.55 -9.36 18.32
C LYS A 52 -3.81 -9.69 17.52
N LEU A 53 -3.88 -9.32 16.24
CA LEU A 53 -4.99 -9.64 15.35
C LEU A 53 -5.00 -11.14 15.06
N THR A 54 -5.78 -11.88 15.85
CA THR A 54 -6.02 -13.33 15.72
C THR A 54 -7.00 -13.69 14.59
N GLY A 55 -7.13 -12.85 13.58
CA GLY A 55 -7.92 -13.21 12.40
C GLY A 55 -7.88 -12.19 11.26
N PRO A 56 -8.05 -12.66 10.00
CA PRO A 56 -8.24 -11.83 8.82
C PRO A 56 -9.50 -10.95 8.89
N PRO A 57 -9.59 -9.85 8.11
CA PRO A 57 -8.63 -9.28 7.14
C PRO A 57 -7.93 -8.00 7.62
N PHE A 58 -6.64 -7.84 7.30
CA PHE A 58 -5.82 -6.69 7.74
C PHE A 58 -6.11 -5.40 6.97
N TRP A 59 -6.19 -5.42 5.62
CA TRP A 59 -6.36 -4.17 4.85
C TRP A 59 -7.67 -3.48 5.16
N SER A 60 -8.78 -4.23 5.22
CA SER A 60 -10.08 -3.70 5.62
C SER A 60 -10.15 -3.27 7.09
N ALA A 61 -9.09 -3.43 7.89
CA ALA A 61 -9.00 -2.92 9.25
C ALA A 61 -8.07 -1.69 9.37
N MET A 62 -7.45 -1.27 8.26
CA MET A 62 -6.52 -0.13 8.21
C MET A 62 -6.96 0.92 7.21
N PHE A 63 -7.45 0.47 6.05
CA PHE A 63 -7.80 1.33 4.93
C PHE A 63 -9.31 1.32 4.73
N SER A 64 -9.87 2.50 4.55
CA SER A 64 -11.27 2.67 4.13
C SER A 64 -11.43 2.45 2.64
N ARG A 65 -10.42 2.82 1.86
CA ARG A 65 -10.42 2.84 0.40
C ARG A 65 -9.00 2.68 -0.08
N PHE A 66 -8.85 2.07 -1.25
CA PHE A 66 -7.61 2.13 -2.01
C PHE A 66 -7.92 2.06 -3.50
N LYS A 67 -6.95 2.45 -4.30
CA LYS A 67 -7.00 2.31 -5.75
C LYS A 67 -5.62 1.91 -6.26
N THR A 68 -5.58 0.87 -7.09
CA THR A 68 -4.36 0.45 -7.79
C THR A 68 -4.57 0.58 -9.30
N LYS A 69 -3.50 0.40 -10.08
CA LYS A 69 -3.55 0.54 -11.55
C LYS A 69 -4.09 1.90 -12.00
N LEU A 70 -3.67 2.95 -11.28
CA LEU A 70 -4.05 4.32 -11.59
C LEU A 70 -3.65 4.67 -13.02
N GLN A 71 -4.52 5.38 -13.73
CA GLN A 71 -4.33 5.72 -15.14
C GLN A 71 -3.69 7.09 -15.29
N ALA A 72 -2.92 7.27 -16.37
CA ALA A 72 -2.39 8.59 -16.73
C ALA A 72 -3.54 9.61 -16.90
N GLY A 73 -3.35 10.81 -16.37
CA GLY A 73 -4.35 11.88 -16.34
C GLY A 73 -5.34 11.82 -15.18
N GLU A 74 -5.36 10.75 -14.37
CA GLU A 74 -6.15 10.72 -13.14
C GLU A 74 -5.56 11.70 -12.11
N GLY A 75 -6.42 12.49 -11.47
CA GLY A 75 -6.00 13.47 -10.48
C GLY A 75 -6.92 13.47 -9.27
N TYR A 76 -6.32 13.62 -8.10
CA TYR A 76 -6.99 13.49 -6.81
C TYR A 76 -6.66 14.66 -5.90
N ARG A 77 -7.67 15.13 -5.17
CA ARG A 77 -7.46 16.13 -4.12
C ARG A 77 -7.20 15.37 -2.84
N MET A 78 -6.00 15.54 -2.28
CA MET A 78 -5.51 14.73 -1.16
C MET A 78 -5.69 15.42 0.18
N ALA A 79 -5.49 16.73 0.20
CA ALA A 79 -5.78 17.58 1.36
C ALA A 79 -6.21 18.96 0.88
N SER A 80 -7.11 19.63 1.62
CA SER A 80 -7.50 21.01 1.32
C SER A 80 -8.20 21.66 2.51
N PRO A 81 -7.99 22.97 2.77
CA PRO A 81 -8.70 23.70 3.82
C PRO A 81 -10.22 23.71 3.64
N ASP A 82 -10.70 23.60 2.40
CA ASP A 82 -12.13 23.67 2.08
C ASP A 82 -12.89 22.37 2.37
N LEU A 83 -12.17 21.27 2.59
CA LEU A 83 -12.79 19.97 2.86
C LEU A 83 -13.24 19.92 4.32
N LYS A 84 -14.54 19.88 4.54
CA LYS A 84 -15.14 19.89 5.88
C LYS A 84 -15.13 18.52 6.58
N GLY A 85 -14.82 17.44 5.85
CA GLY A 85 -15.06 16.07 6.30
C GLY A 85 -16.53 15.66 6.14
N GLY A 86 -16.96 14.66 6.90
CA GLY A 86 -18.32 14.12 6.89
C GLY A 86 -18.44 12.78 6.16
N PRO A 87 -19.63 12.39 5.67
CA PRO A 87 -19.82 11.08 5.04
C PRO A 87 -18.88 10.89 3.85
N GLY A 88 -17.98 9.92 3.98
CA GLY A 88 -16.99 9.54 2.99
C GLY A 88 -17.36 8.29 2.23
N PHE A 89 -16.45 7.32 2.25
CA PHE A 89 -16.54 6.09 1.46
C PHE A 89 -17.40 5.03 2.14
N LEU A 90 -18.02 4.19 1.32
CA LEU A 90 -18.59 2.92 1.77
C LEU A 90 -17.48 1.86 1.76
N LYS A 91 -17.18 1.32 2.94
CA LYS A 91 -16.17 0.29 3.14
C LYS A 91 -16.86 -1.06 3.31
N ARG A 92 -16.36 -2.11 2.67
CA ARG A 92 -16.79 -3.49 2.95
C ARG A 92 -15.84 -4.12 3.95
N VAL A 93 -16.35 -4.55 5.10
CA VAL A 93 -15.58 -5.18 6.18
C VAL A 93 -16.11 -6.58 6.42
N TRP A 94 -15.21 -7.55 6.61
CA TRP A 94 -15.61 -8.90 6.96
C TRP A 94 -16.14 -8.95 8.40
N SER A 95 -17.37 -9.42 8.57
CA SER A 95 -17.96 -9.64 9.89
C SER A 95 -17.87 -11.12 10.24
N THR A 96 -16.92 -11.48 11.12
CA THR A 96 -16.78 -12.86 11.63
C THR A 96 -18.08 -13.41 12.23
N PRO A 97 -18.84 -12.67 13.07
CA PRO A 97 -20.11 -13.17 13.60
C PRO A 97 -21.15 -13.49 12.53
N LEU A 98 -21.13 -12.78 11.40
CA LEU A 98 -22.10 -12.97 10.31
C LEU A 98 -21.58 -13.86 9.19
N GLY A 99 -20.29 -14.21 9.19
CA GLY A 99 -19.64 -14.96 8.11
C GLY A 99 -19.78 -14.31 6.73
N ARG A 100 -19.88 -12.97 6.67
CA ARG A 100 -20.05 -12.21 5.42
C ARG A 100 -19.49 -10.79 5.51
N TYR A 101 -19.32 -10.15 4.36
CA TYR A 101 -19.02 -8.73 4.29
C TYR A 101 -20.24 -7.89 4.66
N VAL A 102 -20.02 -6.88 5.49
CA VAL A 102 -20.96 -5.80 5.76
C VAL A 102 -20.43 -4.50 5.15
N THR A 103 -21.35 -3.60 4.79
CA THR A 103 -20.98 -2.27 4.31
C THR A 103 -21.09 -1.28 5.46
N GLU A 104 -20.04 -0.50 5.66
CA GLU A 104 -19.92 0.51 6.70
C GLU A 104 -19.65 1.87 6.05
N GLN A 105 -20.29 2.92 6.56
CA GLN A 105 -20.00 4.29 6.16
C GLN A 105 -18.76 4.78 6.92
N VAL A 106 -17.72 5.17 6.19
CA VAL A 106 -16.54 5.83 6.75
C VAL A 106 -16.78 7.34 6.74
N GLU A 107 -16.47 7.99 7.84
CA GLU A 107 -16.48 9.45 7.95
C GLU A 107 -15.09 9.99 7.61
N LEU A 108 -15.01 10.96 6.69
CA LEU A 108 -13.79 11.71 6.40
C LEU A 108 -13.54 12.75 7.50
N ALA A 109 -12.29 12.86 7.90
CA ALA A 109 -11.86 13.95 8.77
C ALA A 109 -11.88 15.29 8.02
N PRO A 110 -12.00 16.42 8.74
CA PRO A 110 -11.72 17.72 8.14
C PRO A 110 -10.38 17.72 7.42
N ARG A 111 -10.34 18.38 6.26
CA ARG A 111 -9.20 18.49 5.34
C ARG A 111 -8.74 17.20 4.66
N GLN A 112 -9.32 16.04 4.99
CA GLN A 112 -9.00 14.77 4.33
C GLN A 112 -9.64 14.72 2.94
N GLY A 113 -8.82 14.38 1.94
CA GLY A 113 -9.24 14.20 0.57
C GLY A 113 -9.51 12.75 0.19
N ASP A 114 -9.20 12.42 -1.06
CA ASP A 114 -9.48 11.11 -1.67
C ASP A 114 -8.67 9.97 -1.04
N PHE A 115 -7.39 10.24 -0.78
CA PHE A 115 -6.41 9.30 -0.26
C PHE A 115 -5.47 10.01 0.71
N ASP A 116 -4.78 9.26 1.55
CA ASP A 116 -3.89 9.71 2.62
C ASP A 116 -2.40 9.47 2.30
N ASN A 117 -2.14 8.58 1.35
CA ASN A 117 -0.79 8.22 0.92
C ASN A 117 -0.78 7.68 -0.53
N ILE A 118 0.43 7.67 -1.09
CA ILE A 118 0.76 7.06 -2.37
C ILE A 118 1.90 6.07 -2.17
N HIS A 119 1.79 4.92 -2.84
CA HIS A 119 2.84 3.92 -2.85
C HIS A 119 3.10 3.48 -4.28
N MET A 120 4.37 3.32 -4.62
CA MET A 120 4.78 2.85 -5.94
C MET A 120 5.77 1.72 -5.80
N ALA A 121 5.42 0.58 -6.40
CA ALA A 121 6.11 -0.67 -6.15
C ALA A 121 5.93 -1.60 -7.35
N PRO A 122 6.91 -2.44 -7.70
CA PRO A 122 6.69 -3.45 -8.71
C PRO A 122 5.69 -4.50 -8.19
N PRO A 123 4.67 -4.89 -8.96
CA PRO A 123 3.83 -6.03 -8.60
C PRO A 123 4.66 -7.30 -8.44
N MET A 124 4.22 -8.20 -7.57
CA MET A 124 4.86 -9.49 -7.35
C MET A 124 4.14 -10.60 -8.11
N ARG A 125 4.86 -11.69 -8.38
CA ARG A 125 4.28 -12.97 -8.79
C ARG A 125 4.51 -13.99 -7.71
N ALA A 126 3.50 -14.83 -7.48
CA ALA A 126 3.66 -15.99 -6.63
C ALA A 126 4.75 -16.93 -7.21
N PRO A 127 5.42 -17.72 -6.36
CA PRO A 127 6.41 -18.70 -6.79
C PRO A 127 5.92 -19.59 -7.94
N PRO A 128 6.78 -19.95 -8.91
CA PRO A 128 6.42 -20.83 -10.03
C PRO A 128 5.74 -22.13 -9.58
N SER A 129 6.22 -22.74 -8.50
CA SER A 129 5.64 -23.95 -7.91
C SER A 129 4.16 -23.79 -7.52
N ILE A 130 3.77 -22.61 -7.02
CA ILE A 130 2.38 -22.31 -6.67
C ILE A 130 1.58 -22.03 -7.93
N ARG A 131 2.07 -21.19 -8.84
CA ARG A 131 1.36 -20.86 -10.09
C ARG A 131 1.13 -22.08 -10.98
N TYR A 132 2.05 -23.04 -10.96
CA TYR A 132 1.89 -24.32 -11.65
C TYR A 132 0.75 -25.17 -11.06
N LEU A 133 0.66 -25.25 -9.73
CA LEU A 133 -0.39 -26.00 -9.03
C LEU A 133 -1.76 -25.32 -9.11
N TYR A 134 -1.76 -23.99 -9.20
CA TYR A 134 -2.95 -23.15 -9.23
C TYR A 134 -2.95 -22.24 -10.47
N PRO A 135 -3.17 -22.79 -11.67
CA PRO A 135 -3.06 -22.04 -12.92
C PRO A 135 -4.25 -21.11 -13.21
N GLN A 136 -5.22 -21.03 -12.29
CA GLN A 136 -6.43 -20.22 -12.45
C GLN A 136 -6.06 -18.73 -12.43
N LYS A 137 -6.29 -18.03 -13.55
CA LYS A 137 -6.01 -16.59 -13.67
C LYS A 137 -6.84 -15.76 -12.69
N GLU A 138 -8.00 -16.27 -12.31
CA GLU A 138 -8.92 -15.69 -11.34
C GLU A 138 -8.31 -15.59 -9.93
N LEU A 139 -7.24 -16.34 -9.64
CA LEU A 139 -6.50 -16.21 -8.39
C LEU A 139 -5.53 -15.04 -8.39
N ARG A 140 -5.27 -14.39 -9.54
CA ARG A 140 -4.40 -13.19 -9.66
C ARG A 140 -2.98 -13.41 -9.12
N LEU A 141 -2.43 -14.61 -9.32
CA LEU A 141 -1.10 -14.98 -8.81
C LEU A 141 0.07 -14.39 -9.62
N ASP A 142 -0.19 -13.82 -10.79
CA ASP A 142 0.83 -13.20 -11.66
C ASP A 142 0.93 -11.67 -11.49
N GLU A 143 0.07 -11.06 -10.68
CA GLU A 143 0.03 -9.60 -10.49
C GLU A 143 -0.50 -9.25 -9.09
N ILE A 144 0.38 -9.40 -8.10
CA ILE A 144 0.06 -9.16 -6.70
C ILE A 144 0.60 -7.79 -6.29
N VAL A 145 -0.31 -6.87 -5.98
CA VAL A 145 0.06 -5.53 -5.52
C VAL A 145 0.58 -5.60 -4.08
N MET A 146 1.74 -4.99 -3.84
CA MET A 146 2.30 -4.89 -2.50
C MET A 146 1.49 -3.92 -1.64
N ALA A 147 1.35 -4.28 -0.37
CA ALA A 147 0.66 -3.45 0.60
C ALA A 147 1.54 -2.29 1.08
N PRO A 148 0.94 -1.18 1.54
CA PRO A 148 1.62 0.05 1.93
C PRO A 148 2.39 0.00 3.27
N PHE A 149 3.01 -1.13 3.67
CA PHE A 149 3.63 -1.29 5.00
C PHE A 149 5.14 -1.03 5.07
N CYS A 150 5.76 -0.47 4.01
CA CYS A 150 7.18 -0.10 3.99
C CYS A 150 8.16 -1.27 4.18
N ILE A 151 7.74 -2.49 3.86
CA ILE A 151 8.51 -3.70 4.16
C ILE A 151 9.40 -4.11 2.97
N HIS A 152 9.13 -3.69 1.73
CA HIS A 152 9.88 -4.10 0.53
C HIS A 152 9.97 -2.98 -0.50
N ASP A 153 10.79 -3.20 -1.53
CA ASP A 153 11.03 -2.44 -2.76
C ASP A 153 9.88 -1.51 -3.21
N CYS A 154 9.70 -0.40 -2.50
CA CYS A 154 8.53 0.45 -2.62
C CYS A 154 8.87 1.89 -2.24
N LEU A 155 8.33 2.82 -3.01
CA LEU A 155 8.32 4.24 -2.75
C LEU A 155 7.09 4.59 -1.90
N HIS A 156 7.28 5.41 -0.89
CA HIS A 156 6.26 5.80 0.10
C HIS A 156 6.23 7.31 0.27
N LEU A 157 5.04 7.89 0.18
CA LEU A 157 4.78 9.26 0.60
C LEU A 157 3.43 9.32 1.30
N HIS A 158 3.46 9.79 2.55
CA HIS A 158 2.28 9.97 3.40
C HIS A 158 2.11 11.46 3.66
N TRP A 159 0.96 12.01 3.30
CA TRP A 159 0.54 13.36 3.70
C TRP A 159 -0.50 13.32 4.79
N ARG A 160 -0.95 12.13 5.20
CA ARG A 160 -1.77 11.92 6.38
C ARG A 160 -1.54 10.50 6.91
N TRP A 161 -1.70 10.37 8.21
CA TRP A 161 -1.80 9.10 8.91
C TRP A 161 -3.13 9.07 9.68
N LEU A 162 -3.63 7.86 9.95
CA LEU A 162 -4.71 7.63 10.90
C LEU A 162 -4.41 8.26 12.28
N PRO A 163 -5.43 8.50 13.13
CA PRO A 163 -5.21 9.03 14.47
C PRO A 163 -4.34 8.10 15.36
N THR A 164 -3.12 8.53 15.68
CA THR A 164 -2.18 7.81 16.55
C THR A 164 -2.19 8.32 17.99
N GLY A 165 -1.56 7.57 18.91
CA GLY A 165 -1.47 7.95 20.32
C GLY A 165 -0.38 8.99 20.61
N GLU A 166 -0.33 9.49 21.85
CA GLU A 166 0.63 10.51 22.33
C GLU A 166 2.11 10.07 22.22
N ASN A 167 2.36 8.76 22.15
CA ASN A 167 3.72 8.23 21.98
C ASN A 167 4.19 8.23 20.52
N GLU A 168 3.34 8.60 19.57
CA GLU A 168 3.61 8.58 18.12
C GLU A 168 3.31 9.94 17.49
N THR A 169 3.60 11.02 18.24
CA THR A 169 3.33 12.41 17.84
C THR A 169 4.07 12.82 16.57
N TRP A 170 5.17 12.16 16.22
CA TRP A 170 5.85 12.37 14.93
C TRP A 170 5.00 11.94 13.71
N MET A 171 3.88 11.24 13.92
CA MET A 171 2.88 10.93 12.88
C MET A 171 1.70 11.90 12.88
N TRP A 172 1.65 12.86 13.81
CA TRP A 172 0.57 13.84 13.86
C TRP A 172 0.73 14.88 12.75
N GLY A 173 -0.40 15.39 12.28
CA GLY A 173 -0.44 16.37 11.21
C GLY A 173 -0.38 17.81 11.70
N TRP A 174 -0.85 18.70 10.84
CA TRP A 174 -0.72 20.14 10.97
C TRP A 174 -1.98 20.81 11.52
N ASP A 175 -1.80 21.79 12.40
CA ASP A 175 -2.82 22.77 12.78
C ASP A 175 -2.29 24.21 12.70
N GLU A 176 -3.00 25.19 13.27
CA GLU A 176 -2.56 26.59 13.25
C GLU A 176 -1.23 26.84 13.98
N THR A 177 -0.80 25.92 14.84
CA THR A 177 0.43 26.02 15.64
C THR A 177 1.65 25.41 14.95
N GLY A 178 1.46 24.48 14.00
CA GLY A 178 2.56 23.87 13.24
C GLY A 178 2.39 22.38 12.94
N PRO A 179 3.47 21.68 12.52
CA PRO A 179 3.47 20.23 12.33
C PRO A 179 3.35 19.49 13.67
N TYR A 180 2.99 18.21 13.60
CA TYR A 180 2.93 17.29 14.74
C TYR A 180 1.97 17.72 15.86
N ALA A 181 0.94 18.50 15.53
CA ALA A 181 0.07 19.13 16.50
C ALA A 181 -1.22 18.34 16.78
N VAL A 182 -1.77 17.68 15.76
CA VAL A 182 -3.06 16.97 15.87
C VAL A 182 -3.00 15.59 15.24
N ALA A 183 -3.43 14.57 15.97
CA ALA A 183 -3.52 13.21 15.46
C ALA A 183 -4.56 13.11 14.33
N GLY A 184 -4.24 12.38 13.25
CA GLY A 184 -5.23 12.06 12.23
C GLY A 184 -5.60 13.18 11.26
N VAL A 185 -4.86 14.30 11.24
CA VAL A 185 -5.04 15.38 10.25
C VAL A 185 -3.88 15.36 9.23
N PRO A 186 -4.03 16.03 8.06
CA PRO A 186 -2.95 16.09 7.08
C PRO A 186 -1.67 16.74 7.63
N HIS A 187 -0.51 16.25 7.18
CA HIS A 187 0.83 16.81 7.40
C HIS A 187 1.09 18.08 6.60
N ILE A 188 0.09 18.53 5.85
CA ILE A 188 0.10 19.72 5.02
C ILE A 188 -0.32 20.94 5.86
N PRO A 189 0.35 22.09 5.78
CA PRO A 189 -0.07 23.35 6.39
C PRO A 189 -1.55 23.69 6.19
N VAL A 190 -2.18 24.30 7.20
CA VAL A 190 -3.64 24.55 7.23
C VAL A 190 -4.14 25.43 6.08
N ASN A 191 -3.30 26.27 5.50
CA ASN A 191 -3.61 27.15 4.37
C ASN A 191 -3.19 26.59 3.01
N GLN A 192 -2.88 25.30 2.92
CA GLN A 192 -2.44 24.66 1.68
C GLN A 192 -3.37 23.51 1.27
N HIS A 193 -3.52 23.34 -0.04
CA HIS A 193 -4.08 22.13 -0.62
C HIS A 193 -3.02 21.31 -1.35
N LEU A 194 -3.24 19.99 -1.35
CA LEU A 194 -2.43 19.02 -2.06
C LEU A 194 -3.28 18.36 -3.15
N ARG A 195 -2.75 18.36 -4.36
CA ARG A 195 -3.24 17.55 -5.48
C ARG A 195 -2.13 16.60 -5.95
N VAL A 196 -2.54 15.38 -6.27
CA VAL A 196 -1.66 14.42 -6.95
C VAL A 196 -2.29 14.03 -8.27
N GLU A 197 -1.49 14.06 -9.34
CA GLU A 197 -1.91 13.68 -10.69
C GLU A 197 -0.99 12.59 -11.23
N MET A 198 -1.54 11.61 -11.91
CA MET A 198 -0.78 10.51 -12.48
C MET A 198 -0.31 10.87 -13.90
N GLU A 199 0.98 10.79 -14.16
CA GLU A 199 1.53 10.93 -15.52
C GLU A 199 1.62 9.59 -16.24
N SER A 200 1.85 8.52 -15.47
CA SER A 200 1.88 7.13 -15.94
C SER A 200 1.60 6.18 -14.76
N THR A 201 1.70 4.87 -14.98
CA THR A 201 1.60 3.89 -13.88
C THR A 201 2.74 4.00 -12.85
N HIS A 202 3.81 4.71 -13.17
CA HIS A 202 5.05 4.83 -12.38
C HIS A 202 5.56 6.27 -12.25
N ALA A 203 4.73 7.26 -12.59
CA ALA A 203 5.09 8.67 -12.49
C ALA A 203 3.86 9.48 -12.03
N PHE A 204 4.10 10.42 -11.14
CA PHE A 204 3.06 11.30 -10.61
C PHE A 204 3.60 12.70 -10.38
N VAL A 205 2.72 13.68 -10.53
CA VAL A 205 2.94 15.07 -10.14
C VAL A 205 2.37 15.28 -8.75
N TYR A 206 3.22 15.77 -7.85
CA TYR A 206 2.83 16.22 -6.52
C TYR A 206 2.78 17.76 -6.51
N SER A 207 1.60 18.33 -6.29
CA SER A 207 1.38 19.79 -6.36
C SER A 207 0.77 20.32 -5.06
N VAL A 208 1.53 21.14 -4.35
CA VAL A 208 1.05 21.89 -3.18
C VAL A 208 0.85 23.35 -3.56
N HIS A 209 -0.29 23.89 -3.15
CA HIS A 209 -0.67 25.27 -3.39
C HIS A 209 -1.08 25.94 -2.09
N ALA A 210 -0.54 27.13 -1.83
CA ALA A 210 -0.98 27.98 -0.72
C ALA A 210 -2.20 28.80 -1.16
N ASP A 211 -3.32 28.61 -0.47
CA ASP A 211 -4.60 29.27 -0.78
C ASP A 211 -4.65 30.70 -0.26
N THR A 212 -3.74 31.06 0.65
CA THR A 212 -3.54 32.42 1.12
C THR A 212 -2.18 32.96 0.67
N ALA A 213 -2.14 34.25 0.35
CA ALA A 213 -0.89 34.93 0.04
C ALA A 213 0.05 34.83 1.26
N MET A 214 1.22 34.23 1.05
CA MET A 214 2.24 34.14 2.10
C MET A 214 2.71 35.56 2.47
N PRO A 215 2.67 35.95 3.75
CA PRO A 215 3.16 37.25 4.16
C PRO A 215 4.64 37.41 3.80
N ALA A 216 5.02 38.58 3.29
CA ALA A 216 6.40 38.88 2.95
C ALA A 216 7.30 38.75 4.20
N GLY A 217 8.45 38.08 4.05
CA GLY A 217 9.42 37.88 5.13
C GLY A 217 9.09 36.74 6.10
N GLN A 218 8.03 35.96 5.85
CA GLN A 218 7.72 34.75 6.62
C GLN A 218 8.14 33.49 5.88
N TRP A 219 8.62 32.51 6.64
CA TRP A 219 8.92 31.17 6.14
C TRP A 219 7.68 30.29 6.23
N GLN A 220 7.48 29.43 5.24
CA GLN A 220 6.44 28.40 5.26
C GLN A 220 6.96 27.11 4.61
N TYR A 221 6.53 25.97 5.13
CA TYR A 221 6.78 24.66 4.53
C TYR A 221 5.87 24.45 3.32
N VAL A 222 6.39 23.89 2.23
CA VAL A 222 5.61 23.55 1.02
C VAL A 222 5.62 22.03 0.76
N LEU A 223 6.65 21.34 1.25
CA LEU A 223 6.74 19.88 1.29
C LEU A 223 7.39 19.52 2.62
N HIS A 224 6.60 19.13 3.60
CA HIS A 224 7.08 18.63 4.89
C HIS A 224 7.14 17.11 4.93
N GLU A 225 6.29 16.49 4.12
CA GLU A 225 6.05 15.08 3.97
C GLU A 225 7.27 14.44 3.33
N GLY A 226 7.94 13.56 4.08
CA GLY A 226 9.08 12.83 3.56
C GLY A 226 8.67 11.84 2.48
N LEU A 227 9.55 11.67 1.49
CA LEU A 227 9.47 10.63 0.46
C LEU A 227 10.58 9.61 0.74
N ALA A 228 10.22 8.34 0.86
CA ALA A 228 11.19 7.28 1.14
C ALA A 228 11.05 6.12 0.16
N TYR A 229 12.18 5.56 -0.27
CA TYR A 229 12.21 4.31 -1.02
C TYR A 229 12.79 3.21 -0.13
N GLY A 230 11.95 2.26 0.28
CA GLY A 230 12.34 1.13 1.10
C GLY A 230 12.85 -0.01 0.22
N LEU A 231 14.10 -0.44 0.41
CA LEU A 231 14.66 -1.60 -0.29
C LEU A 231 14.51 -2.90 0.51
N ASN A 232 14.44 -2.80 1.84
CA ASN A 232 14.56 -3.95 2.72
C ASN A 232 13.58 -3.88 3.89
N ALA A 233 13.03 -5.05 4.24
CA ALA A 233 12.29 -5.27 5.48
C ALA A 233 13.27 -5.30 6.66
N ASN A 234 13.16 -4.39 7.62
CA ASN A 234 13.76 -4.62 8.93
C ASN A 234 12.71 -4.33 10.02
N PRO A 235 12.26 -5.33 10.80
CA PRO A 235 12.75 -6.72 10.87
C PRO A 235 11.97 -7.73 10.01
N GLN A 236 12.68 -8.45 9.12
CA GLN A 236 12.13 -9.58 8.35
C GLN A 236 11.43 -10.64 9.21
N TRP A 237 11.92 -10.89 10.43
CA TRP A 237 11.37 -11.92 11.30
C TRP A 237 9.94 -11.61 11.75
N LEU A 238 9.60 -10.33 11.97
CA LEU A 238 8.27 -9.93 12.40
C LEU A 238 7.26 -10.19 11.30
N ALA A 239 7.63 -9.84 10.07
CA ALA A 239 6.77 -10.03 8.92
C ALA A 239 6.67 -11.53 8.54
N ARG A 240 7.71 -12.35 8.78
CA ARG A 240 7.61 -13.83 8.73
C ARG A 240 6.72 -14.42 9.83
N LEU A 241 6.73 -13.85 11.04
CA LEU A 241 5.83 -14.26 12.13
C LEU A 241 4.36 -13.98 11.74
N MET A 242 4.10 -12.84 11.11
CA MET A 242 2.78 -12.51 10.58
C MET A 242 2.35 -13.48 9.46
N GLN A 243 3.29 -13.95 8.62
CA GLN A 243 3.05 -14.97 7.60
C GLN A 243 2.73 -16.36 8.17
N THR A 244 3.45 -16.79 9.22
CA THR A 244 3.21 -18.10 9.83
C THR A 244 1.91 -18.15 10.64
N GLY A 245 1.43 -17.00 11.13
CA GLY A 245 0.15 -16.87 11.83
C GLY A 245 -1.08 -16.78 10.93
N THR A 246 -0.92 -16.69 9.61
CA THR A 246 -2.07 -16.54 8.71
C THR A 246 -2.68 -17.89 8.37
N ALA A 247 -3.70 -18.31 9.14
CA ALA A 247 -4.58 -19.44 8.81
C ALA A 247 -5.11 -19.40 7.34
N LEU A 248 -5.11 -18.20 6.74
CA LEU A 248 -5.40 -17.94 5.33
C LEU A 248 -4.54 -18.75 4.34
N LEU A 249 -3.31 -19.10 4.71
CA LEU A 249 -2.38 -19.81 3.84
C LEU A 249 -2.39 -21.33 4.05
N GLU A 250 -3.17 -21.88 4.99
CA GLU A 250 -3.15 -23.31 5.35
C GLU A 250 -3.44 -24.27 4.19
N ARG A 251 -4.28 -23.85 3.24
CA ARG A 251 -4.65 -24.66 2.06
C ARG A 251 -3.66 -24.54 0.89
N TRP A 252 -2.65 -23.68 1.02
CA TRP A 252 -1.63 -23.49 0.00
C TRP A 252 -0.40 -24.38 0.30
N PRO A 253 0.43 -24.68 -0.71
CA PRO A 253 1.67 -25.44 -0.50
C PRO A 253 2.59 -24.74 0.50
N PRO A 254 3.49 -25.46 1.19
CA PRO A 254 4.40 -24.87 2.19
C PRO A 254 5.24 -23.67 1.68
N ALA A 255 5.54 -23.63 0.38
CA ALA A 255 6.23 -22.50 -0.26
C ALA A 255 5.47 -21.17 -0.09
N ALA A 256 4.14 -21.19 0.02
CA ALA A 256 3.33 -19.99 0.17
C ALA A 256 3.59 -19.29 1.51
N ALA A 257 3.86 -20.05 2.57
CA ALA A 257 4.15 -19.50 3.90
C ALA A 257 5.52 -18.79 3.96
N LEU A 258 6.37 -18.96 2.95
CA LEU A 258 7.68 -18.33 2.84
C LEU A 258 7.72 -17.20 1.79
N SER A 259 6.60 -16.99 1.08
CA SER A 259 6.49 -16.08 -0.07
C SER A 259 5.89 -14.73 0.35
N TRP A 260 6.59 -13.64 0.04
CA TRP A 260 6.09 -12.28 0.20
C TRP A 260 4.93 -12.00 -0.75
N ALA A 261 4.99 -12.54 -1.97
CA ALA A 261 3.89 -12.42 -2.91
C ALA A 261 2.63 -13.03 -2.29
N MET A 262 2.71 -14.23 -1.71
CA MET A 262 1.57 -14.88 -1.06
C MET A 262 1.14 -14.19 0.23
N PHE A 263 2.06 -13.58 0.97
CA PHE A 263 1.70 -12.70 2.09
C PHE A 263 0.83 -11.54 1.63
N TYR A 264 1.28 -10.75 0.66
CA TYR A 264 0.51 -9.63 0.14
C TYR A 264 -0.81 -10.09 -0.50
N TRP A 265 -0.79 -11.23 -1.19
CA TRP A 265 -1.99 -11.85 -1.72
C TRP A 265 -2.99 -12.15 -0.60
N ALA A 266 -2.57 -12.75 0.51
CA ALA A 266 -3.44 -13.09 1.64
C ALA A 266 -3.94 -11.85 2.42
N LEU A 267 -3.22 -10.74 2.36
CA LEU A 267 -3.68 -9.47 2.94
C LEU A 267 -4.80 -8.81 2.12
N ARG A 268 -4.84 -9.07 0.81
CA ARG A 268 -5.78 -8.45 -0.14
C ARG A 268 -6.91 -9.37 -0.56
N TYR A 269 -6.65 -10.67 -0.68
CA TYR A 269 -7.55 -11.64 -1.27
C TYR A 269 -7.80 -12.81 -0.31
N ARG A 270 -8.99 -13.38 -0.44
CA ARG A 270 -9.30 -14.75 -0.03
C ARG A 270 -9.60 -15.54 -1.29
N ASP A 271 -9.28 -16.83 -1.32
CA ASP A 271 -9.79 -17.65 -2.43
C ASP A 271 -11.10 -18.30 -2.03
N ASP A 272 -12.06 -18.03 -2.89
CA ASP A 272 -13.41 -18.55 -2.89
C ASP A 272 -13.58 -19.44 -4.12
N SER A 273 -13.41 -20.75 -3.90
CA SER A 273 -13.65 -21.79 -4.91
C SER A 273 -12.82 -21.63 -6.20
N GLY A 274 -11.54 -21.28 -6.06
CA GLY A 274 -10.60 -21.07 -7.17
C GLY A 274 -10.60 -19.65 -7.73
N LYS A 275 -11.21 -18.69 -7.03
CA LYS A 275 -11.25 -17.27 -7.44
C LYS A 275 -10.78 -16.38 -6.31
N ALA A 276 -9.96 -15.37 -6.61
CA ALA A 276 -9.60 -14.35 -5.65
C ALA A 276 -10.80 -13.42 -5.40
N ALA A 277 -11.38 -13.50 -4.21
CA ALA A 277 -12.34 -12.55 -3.68
C ALA A 277 -11.59 -11.43 -2.95
N GLU A 278 -11.81 -10.18 -3.36
CA GLU A 278 -11.19 -9.00 -2.73
C GLU A 278 -11.73 -8.79 -1.30
N LEU A 279 -10.82 -8.60 -0.34
CA LEU A 279 -11.15 -8.36 1.07
C LEU A 279 -11.56 -6.91 1.34
N LEU A 280 -11.11 -6.00 0.48
CA LEU A 280 -11.47 -4.59 0.44
C LEU A 280 -11.57 -4.23 -1.05
N LEU A 281 -12.67 -3.61 -1.47
CA LEU A 281 -12.88 -3.28 -2.88
C LEU A 281 -12.08 -2.03 -3.25
N GLU A 282 -11.51 -2.03 -4.46
CA GLU A 282 -11.08 -0.80 -5.11
C GLU A 282 -12.28 0.08 -5.40
N ASP A 283 -12.06 1.38 -5.25
CA ASP A 283 -13.08 2.39 -5.39
C ASP A 283 -13.87 2.25 -6.72
N CYS A 284 -15.19 2.21 -6.61
CA CYS A 284 -16.14 2.07 -7.73
C CYS A 284 -16.12 0.75 -8.52
N ALA A 285 -15.46 -0.32 -8.07
CA ALA A 285 -15.74 -1.64 -8.64
C ALA A 285 -17.21 -2.00 -8.31
N PRO A 286 -18.08 -2.29 -9.30
CA PRO A 286 -19.39 -2.84 -8.99
C PRO A 286 -19.16 -4.09 -8.16
N GLY A 287 -19.60 -4.08 -6.91
CA GLY A 287 -19.54 -5.27 -6.08
C GLY A 287 -20.28 -6.40 -6.80
N PRO A 288 -19.79 -7.65 -6.74
CA PRO A 288 -20.61 -8.79 -7.10
C PRO A 288 -21.87 -8.85 -6.20
#